data_AF-A0A1X1NAP4-F1
#
_entry.id   AF-A0A1X1NAP4-F1
#
_cell.length_a   1.000
_cell.length_b   1.000
_cell.length_c   1.000
_cell.angle_alpha   90.00
_cell.angle_beta   90.00
_cell.angle_gamma   90.00
#
_symmetry.space_group_name_H-M   'P 1'
#
loop_
_entity.id
_entity.type
_entity.pdbx_description
1 polymer ?
#
loop_
_entity_poly.entity_id
_entity_poly.type
_entity_poly.pdbx_seq_one_letter_code
_entity_poly.pdbx_strand_id
1 'polypeptide(L)'
;MRTNVTARRRGVLAALTALTLAGTLASAGTAHAETHRLDCVVNTLAYKVRSGKLTLQVGQRLEVDLVSSGGHKLQFCAEPYGGGIDHGCTCWVNPGAHTQLVWHNGTAGAKDVQLIVGRQYPTTVHARGSFHVR
;
A
#
# COMPACT_ATOMS: atom_id res chain seq x y z
N MET A 1 35.84 54.05 44.51
CA MET A 1 35.15 54.08 43.20
C MET A 1 34.10 52.98 43.16
N ARG A 2 32.84 53.37 42.90
CA ARG A 2 31.62 52.60 42.59
C ARG A 2 31.09 51.58 43.61
N THR A 3 30.01 52.02 44.25
CA THR A 3 28.95 51.34 44.99
C THR A 3 28.04 50.47 44.10
N ASN A 4 27.17 49.70 44.77
CA ASN A 4 25.87 49.16 44.35
C ASN A 4 25.83 47.69 43.91
N VAL A 5 24.78 46.90 44.15
CA VAL A 5 23.57 46.96 45.00
C VAL A 5 23.02 45.51 45.02
N THR A 6 22.49 45.13 46.17
CA THR A 6 21.48 44.11 46.49
C THR A 6 20.53 43.68 45.35
N ALA A 7 20.21 42.38 45.22
CA ALA A 7 18.84 41.93 44.91
C ALA A 7 18.61 40.41 45.13
N ARG A 8 17.84 40.08 46.17
CA ARG A 8 17.01 38.87 46.25
C ARG A 8 15.93 38.90 45.15
N ARG A 9 15.50 37.72 44.66
CA ARG A 9 14.14 37.36 44.20
C ARG A 9 14.17 35.88 43.77
N ARG A 10 13.67 34.90 44.56
CA ARG A 10 12.25 34.44 44.62
C ARG A 10 11.47 34.72 43.32
N GLY A 11 11.17 33.65 42.58
CA GLY A 11 10.33 33.68 41.38
C GLY A 11 9.97 32.25 40.94
N VAL A 12 9.01 31.63 41.63
CA VAL A 12 7.70 31.20 41.09
C VAL A 12 7.76 29.92 40.23
N LEU A 13 7.19 28.84 40.78
CA LEU A 13 6.74 27.66 40.04
C LEU A 13 5.78 28.10 38.93
N ALA A 14 6.18 27.93 37.67
CA ALA A 14 5.24 27.93 36.56
C ALA A 14 4.74 26.49 36.36
N ALA A 15 3.58 26.20 36.95
CA ALA A 15 2.80 25.03 36.58
C ALA A 15 2.29 25.24 35.15
N LEU A 16 2.89 24.53 34.18
CA LEU A 16 2.27 24.40 32.86
C LEU A 16 1.15 23.37 32.96
N THR A 17 -0.08 23.87 33.03
CA THR A 17 -1.29 23.15 32.69
C THR A 17 -1.20 22.72 31.22
N ALA A 18 -0.87 21.44 31.00
CA ALA A 18 -1.00 20.83 29.68
C ALA A 18 -2.49 20.73 29.35
N LEU A 19 -2.93 21.55 28.40
CA LEU A 19 -4.26 21.53 27.82
C LEU A 19 -4.48 20.15 27.19
N THR A 20 -5.41 19.36 27.75
CA THR A 20 -5.88 18.11 27.14
C THR A 20 -6.61 18.44 25.84
N LEU A 21 -5.90 18.42 24.70
CA LEU A 21 -6.56 18.22 23.42
C LEU A 21 -7.04 16.77 23.40
N ALA A 22 -8.32 16.59 23.74
CA ALA A 22 -9.12 15.45 23.30
C ALA A 22 -9.33 15.57 21.77
N GLY A 23 -8.24 15.47 21.01
CA GLY A 23 -8.31 15.16 19.60
C GLY A 23 -8.60 13.68 19.53
N THR A 24 -9.76 13.32 18.97
CA THR A 24 -10.10 11.94 18.62
C THR A 24 -8.91 11.31 17.92
N LEU A 25 -8.17 10.47 18.64
CA LEU A 25 -7.31 9.46 18.06
C LEU A 25 -8.26 8.56 17.28
N ALA A 26 -8.48 8.90 16.00
CA ALA A 26 -8.91 7.91 15.03
C ALA A 26 -7.94 6.77 15.21
N SER A 27 -8.44 5.65 15.74
CA SER A 27 -7.68 4.43 15.89
C SER A 27 -7.16 4.13 14.49
N ALA A 28 -5.88 4.43 14.25
CA ALA A 28 -5.18 3.99 13.06
C ALA A 28 -5.16 2.47 13.25
N GLY A 29 -6.19 1.80 12.69
CA GLY A 29 -6.30 0.37 12.72
C GLY A 29 -4.95 -0.19 12.32
N THR A 30 -4.38 -1.04 13.16
CA THR A 30 -3.07 -1.64 12.93
C THR A 30 -3.05 -2.18 11.50
N ALA A 31 -2.26 -1.54 10.65
CA ALA A 31 -2.01 -1.96 9.29
C ALA A 31 -1.49 -3.40 9.35
N HIS A 32 -2.36 -4.36 9.05
CA HIS A 32 -1.98 -5.76 9.12
C HIS A 32 -1.23 -6.07 7.84
N ALA A 33 0.08 -6.26 7.96
CA ALA A 33 0.91 -6.62 6.83
C ALA A 33 0.58 -8.07 6.43
N GLU A 34 -0.24 -8.25 5.39
CA GLU A 34 -0.63 -9.57 4.91
C GLU A 34 0.16 -9.92 3.67
N THR A 35 0.73 -11.13 3.62
CA THR A 35 1.46 -11.64 2.47
C THR A 35 0.72 -12.80 1.86
N HIS A 36 0.47 -12.73 0.56
CA HIS A 36 -0.20 -13.77 -0.20
C HIS A 36 0.73 -14.29 -1.28
N ARG A 37 0.60 -15.58 -1.61
CA ARG A 37 1.28 -16.17 -2.77
C ARG A 37 0.40 -16.08 -4.00
N LEU A 38 1.05 -15.78 -5.13
CA LEU A 38 0.46 -15.87 -6.46
C LEU A 38 1.05 -17.10 -7.17
N ASP A 39 0.20 -18.00 -7.63
CA ASP A 39 0.55 -19.01 -8.64
C ASP A 39 -0.68 -19.23 -9.51
N CYS A 40 -0.62 -18.80 -10.77
CA CYS A 40 -1.77 -18.89 -11.65
C CYS A 40 -1.40 -19.02 -13.12
N VAL A 41 -2.32 -19.61 -13.89
CA VAL A 41 -2.22 -19.74 -15.33
C VAL A 41 -3.10 -18.68 -16.00
N VAL A 42 -2.52 -17.95 -16.96
CA VAL A 42 -3.19 -16.96 -17.80
C VAL A 42 -3.25 -17.48 -19.22
N ASN A 43 -4.43 -17.91 -19.65
CA ASN A 43 -4.67 -18.55 -20.95
C ASN A 43 -5.72 -17.82 -21.80
N THR A 44 -6.23 -16.68 -21.35
CA THR A 44 -7.21 -15.84 -22.06
C THR A 44 -6.66 -14.43 -22.30
N LEU A 45 -7.06 -13.76 -23.38
CA LEU A 45 -6.68 -12.36 -23.63
C LEU A 45 -7.39 -11.37 -22.69
N ALA A 46 -8.53 -11.76 -22.13
CA ALA A 46 -9.18 -11.00 -21.07
C ALA A 46 -8.32 -11.02 -19.80
N TYR A 47 -8.26 -9.88 -19.11
CA TYR A 47 -7.75 -9.80 -17.76
C TYR A 47 -8.52 -10.73 -16.83
N LYS A 48 -7.82 -11.34 -15.88
CA LYS A 48 -8.43 -12.23 -14.90
C LYS A 48 -8.06 -11.81 -13.49
N VAL A 49 -9.04 -11.88 -12.60
CA VAL A 49 -8.84 -11.74 -11.16
C VAL A 49 -7.98 -12.90 -10.66
N ARG A 50 -6.93 -12.57 -9.92
CA ARG A 50 -5.94 -13.51 -9.36
C ARG A 50 -5.66 -13.31 -7.88
N SER A 51 -6.34 -12.38 -7.23
CA SER A 51 -6.46 -12.32 -5.79
C SER A 51 -7.91 -12.54 -5.35
N GLY A 52 -8.12 -12.75 -4.06
CA GLY A 52 -9.41 -12.46 -3.44
C GLY A 52 -9.59 -10.96 -3.21
N LYS A 53 -10.58 -10.61 -2.39
CA LYS A 53 -10.77 -9.25 -1.88
C LYS A 53 -9.63 -8.87 -0.94
N LEU A 54 -9.00 -7.72 -1.20
CA LEU A 54 -7.96 -7.14 -0.35
C LEU A 54 -8.46 -5.80 0.19
N THR A 55 -8.58 -5.67 1.51
CA THR A 55 -9.00 -4.42 2.14
C THR A 55 -7.79 -3.60 2.54
N LEU A 56 -7.56 -2.46 1.89
CA LEU A 56 -6.49 -1.52 2.18
C LEU A 56 -7.02 -0.36 3.01
N GLN A 57 -6.52 -0.20 4.22
CA GLN A 57 -6.78 0.97 5.06
C GLN A 57 -6.10 2.22 4.48
N VAL A 58 -6.49 3.39 5.01
CA VAL A 58 -5.90 4.67 4.60
C VAL A 58 -4.39 4.66 4.86
N GLY A 59 -3.61 5.03 3.85
CA GLY A 59 -2.14 5.05 3.92
C GLY A 59 -1.46 3.71 3.64
N GLN A 60 -2.21 2.61 3.54
CA GLN A 60 -1.64 1.32 3.14
C GLN A 60 -1.38 1.27 1.63
N ARG A 61 -0.45 0.39 1.25
CA ARG A 61 -0.07 0.08 -0.12
C ARG A 61 -0.19 -1.40 -0.44
N LEU A 62 -0.47 -1.67 -1.70
CA LEU A 62 -0.35 -3.00 -2.29
C LEU A 62 1.01 -3.07 -2.98
N GLU A 63 1.92 -3.91 -2.48
CA GLU A 63 3.20 -4.22 -3.13
C GLU A 63 3.15 -5.62 -3.73
N VAL A 64 3.58 -5.79 -4.97
CA VAL A 64 3.41 -7.05 -5.69
C VAL A 64 4.74 -7.47 -6.31
N ASP A 65 5.39 -8.50 -5.76
CA ASP A 65 6.68 -9.03 -6.24
C ASP A 65 6.43 -10.27 -7.12
N LEU A 66 6.43 -10.08 -8.44
CA LEU A 66 6.01 -11.14 -9.37
C LEU A 66 7.06 -11.47 -10.42
N VAL A 67 7.02 -12.75 -10.82
CA VAL A 67 7.80 -13.36 -11.89
C VAL A 67 6.83 -14.00 -12.90
N SER A 68 6.90 -13.54 -14.15
CA SER A 68 6.24 -14.22 -15.27
C SER A 68 7.06 -15.42 -15.71
N SER A 69 6.43 -16.55 -16.01
CA SER A 69 7.08 -17.73 -16.60
C SER A 69 6.26 -18.22 -17.79
N GLY A 70 6.92 -18.56 -18.90
CA GLY A 70 6.24 -18.99 -20.13
C GLY A 70 6.51 -18.14 -21.38
N GLY A 71 7.59 -17.36 -21.42
CA GLY A 71 8.09 -16.77 -22.67
C GLY A 71 7.36 -15.54 -23.20
N HIS A 72 6.27 -15.08 -22.55
CA HIS A 72 5.53 -13.89 -22.95
C HIS A 72 5.33 -12.87 -21.81
N LYS A 73 5.10 -11.62 -22.22
CA LYS A 73 4.93 -10.51 -21.28
C LYS A 73 3.55 -10.54 -20.60
N LEU A 74 3.54 -10.13 -19.34
CA LEU A 74 2.34 -9.95 -18.53
C LEU A 74 2.21 -8.51 -18.06
N GLN A 75 0.99 -8.08 -17.78
CA GLN A 75 0.71 -6.82 -17.10
C GLN A 75 -0.18 -7.12 -15.90
N PHE A 76 0.14 -6.49 -14.78
CA PHE A 76 -0.58 -6.66 -13.52
C PHE A 76 -1.22 -5.34 -13.15
N CYS A 77 -2.49 -5.36 -12.76
CA CYS A 77 -3.22 -4.16 -12.36
C CYS A 77 -3.90 -4.36 -11.01
N ALA A 78 -3.94 -3.28 -10.23
CA ALA A 78 -4.82 -3.18 -9.07
C ALA A 78 -6.14 -2.56 -9.53
N GLU A 79 -7.25 -3.21 -9.22
CA GLU A 79 -8.61 -2.81 -9.61
C GLU A 79 -9.51 -2.76 -8.37
N PRO A 80 -10.58 -1.94 -8.34
CA PRO A 80 -11.66 -2.11 -7.36
C PRO A 80 -12.17 -3.55 -7.29
N TYR A 81 -12.42 -4.05 -6.08
CA TYR A 81 -13.05 -5.36 -5.92
C TYR A 81 -14.44 -5.39 -6.57
N GLY A 82 -14.70 -6.38 -7.42
CA GLY A 82 -15.93 -6.49 -8.19
C GLY A 82 -15.91 -5.81 -9.57
N GLY A 83 -14.79 -5.16 -9.93
CA GLY A 83 -14.56 -4.60 -11.26
C GLY A 83 -14.64 -3.06 -11.30
N GLY A 84 -13.95 -2.44 -12.27
CA GLY A 84 -14.00 -1.00 -12.47
C GLY A 84 -12.83 -0.42 -13.25
N ILE A 85 -12.54 0.86 -13.02
CA ILE A 85 -11.34 1.51 -13.56
C ILE A 85 -10.15 1.10 -12.70
N ASP A 86 -9.11 0.57 -13.34
CA ASP A 86 -7.87 0.19 -12.69
C ASP A 86 -7.25 1.37 -11.94
N HIS A 87 -6.83 1.11 -10.71
CA HIS A 87 -6.10 2.04 -9.86
C HIS A 87 -4.64 2.24 -10.30
N GLY A 88 -4.10 1.29 -11.07
CA GLY A 88 -2.77 1.36 -11.64
C GLY A 88 -2.31 -0.01 -12.13
N CYS A 89 -1.46 0.00 -13.16
CA CYS A 89 -0.89 -1.20 -13.75
C CYS A 89 0.64 -1.10 -13.82
N THR A 90 1.31 -2.24 -13.81
CA THR A 90 2.72 -2.33 -14.21
C THR A 90 2.85 -2.02 -15.71
N CYS A 91 4.07 -1.79 -16.18
CA CYS A 91 4.36 -1.98 -17.60
C CYS A 91 4.24 -3.47 -17.98
N TRP A 92 4.35 -3.78 -19.28
CA TRP A 92 4.47 -5.17 -19.74
C TRP A 92 5.81 -5.77 -19.28
N VAL A 93 5.72 -6.74 -18.38
CA VAL A 93 6.85 -7.37 -17.68
C VAL A 93 7.36 -8.55 -18.48
N ASN A 94 8.68 -8.61 -18.71
CA ASN A 94 9.31 -9.72 -19.40
C ASN A 94 9.24 -11.04 -18.60
N PRO A 95 9.26 -12.21 -19.26
CA PRO A 95 9.43 -13.49 -18.60
C PRO A 95 10.70 -13.52 -17.74
N GLY A 96 10.61 -14.09 -16.54
CA GLY A 96 11.71 -14.20 -15.58
C GLY A 96 12.06 -12.91 -14.86
N ALA A 97 11.49 -11.77 -15.24
CA ALA A 97 11.76 -10.50 -14.59
C ALA A 97 10.94 -10.36 -13.31
N HIS A 98 11.56 -9.75 -12.30
CA HIS A 98 10.86 -9.23 -11.12
C HIS A 98 10.21 -7.90 -11.49
N THR A 99 8.99 -7.70 -11.03
CA THR A 99 8.30 -6.41 -11.10
C THR A 99 7.74 -6.06 -9.74
N GLN A 100 7.55 -4.77 -9.50
CA GLN A 100 6.79 -4.26 -8.37
C GLN A 100 5.62 -3.41 -8.89
N LEU A 101 4.39 -3.77 -8.51
CA LEU A 101 3.27 -2.83 -8.53
C LEU A 101 3.15 -2.23 -7.14
N VAL A 102 3.19 -0.90 -7.03
CA VAL A 102 2.92 -0.18 -5.79
C VAL A 102 1.73 0.73 -6.01
N TRP A 103 0.61 0.43 -5.36
CA TRP A 103 -0.55 1.32 -5.31
C TRP A 103 -0.84 1.75 -3.88
N HIS A 104 -1.14 3.03 -3.67
CA HIS A 104 -1.42 3.61 -2.36
C HIS A 104 -2.89 4.02 -2.22
N ASN A 105 -3.53 3.64 -1.12
CA ASN A 105 -4.85 4.18 -0.79
C ASN A 105 -4.71 5.60 -0.20
N GLY A 106 -4.75 6.60 -1.07
CA GLY A 106 -4.75 8.02 -0.69
C GLY A 106 -6.13 8.61 -0.37
N THR A 107 -7.18 7.79 -0.25
CA THR A 107 -8.54 8.27 0.00
C THR A 107 -8.86 8.34 1.49
N ALA A 108 -9.95 9.02 1.86
CA ALA A 108 -10.36 9.21 3.26
C ALA A 108 -10.92 7.94 3.94
N GLY A 109 -10.94 6.78 3.27
CA GLY A 109 -11.50 5.54 3.82
C GLY A 109 -10.85 4.29 3.24
N ALA A 110 -11.17 3.13 3.83
CA ALA A 110 -10.69 1.84 3.34
C ALA A 110 -11.16 1.57 1.90
N LYS A 111 -10.35 0.83 1.15
CA LYS A 111 -10.64 0.43 -0.22
C LYS A 111 -10.50 -1.08 -0.36
N ASP A 112 -11.53 -1.69 -0.94
CA ASP A 112 -11.49 -3.08 -1.36
C ASP A 112 -10.96 -3.15 -2.79
N VAL A 113 -9.82 -3.82 -2.98
CA VAL A 113 -9.15 -3.98 -4.26
C VAL A 113 -8.92 -5.45 -4.59
N GLN A 114 -8.58 -5.71 -5.84
CA GLN A 114 -8.15 -7.01 -6.33
C GLN A 114 -6.99 -6.85 -7.33
N LEU A 115 -6.17 -7.88 -7.43
CA LEU A 115 -5.12 -7.99 -8.43
C LEU A 115 -5.68 -8.70 -9.66
N ILE A 116 -5.59 -8.05 -10.81
CA ILE A 116 -5.90 -8.65 -12.11
C ILE A 116 -4.63 -8.81 -12.94
N VAL A 117 -4.62 -9.83 -13.80
CA VAL A 117 -3.48 -10.16 -14.66
C VAL A 117 -3.93 -10.30 -16.10
N GLY A 118 -3.23 -9.61 -17.00
CA GLY A 118 -3.42 -9.66 -18.44
C GLY A 118 -2.17 -10.18 -19.14
N ARG A 119 -2.37 -10.76 -20.33
CA ARG A 119 -1.30 -11.21 -21.22
C ARG A 119 -1.35 -10.43 -22.52
N GLN A 120 -0.18 -10.19 -23.12
CA GLN A 120 -0.10 -9.45 -24.37
C GLN A 120 -0.46 -10.30 -25.59
N TYR A 121 -0.20 -11.61 -25.53
CA TYR A 121 -0.30 -12.53 -26.67
C TYR A 121 -1.19 -13.74 -26.34
N PRO A 122 -1.79 -14.41 -27.34
CA PRO A 122 -2.71 -15.51 -27.12
C PRO A 122 -2.03 -16.83 -26.72
N THR A 123 -1.09 -16.81 -25.77
CA THR A 123 -0.34 -17.97 -25.27
C THR A 123 -0.52 -18.19 -23.78
N THR A 124 -0.37 -19.45 -23.33
CA THR A 124 -0.49 -19.78 -21.90
C THR A 124 0.75 -19.30 -21.15
N VAL A 125 0.55 -18.47 -20.12
CA VAL A 125 1.63 -17.92 -19.28
C VAL A 125 1.35 -18.25 -17.83
N HIS A 126 2.37 -18.65 -17.09
CA HIS A 126 2.31 -18.92 -15.66
C HIS A 126 2.85 -17.69 -14.89
N ALA A 127 1.99 -17.02 -14.12
CA ALA A 127 2.40 -15.91 -13.26
C ALA A 127 2.59 -16.43 -11.83
N ARG A 128 3.76 -16.18 -11.25
CA ARG A 128 4.13 -16.61 -9.89
C ARG A 128 4.71 -15.46 -9.08
N GLY A 129 4.60 -15.52 -7.76
CA GLY A 129 5.25 -14.56 -6.87
C GLY A 129 4.51 -14.37 -5.55
N SER A 130 4.60 -13.18 -5.00
CA SER A 130 3.87 -12.77 -3.80
C SER A 130 3.34 -11.36 -3.92
N PHE A 131 2.33 -11.05 -3.12
CA PHE A 131 1.90 -9.67 -2.92
C PHE A 131 1.61 -9.40 -1.45
N HIS A 132 1.72 -8.13 -1.08
CA HIS A 132 1.71 -7.65 0.28
C HIS A 132 0.77 -6.45 0.40
N VAL A 133 -0.15 -6.51 1.36
CA VAL A 133 -0.84 -5.31 1.86
C VAL A 133 0.01 -4.77 3.00
N ARG A 134 0.46 -3.51 2.94
CA ARG A 134 1.32 -2.91 3.97
C ARG A 134 0.83 -1.52 4.31
#